data_AF-A0A816HTN3-F1
#
_entry.id   AF-A0A816HTN3-F1
#
_cell.length_a   1.000
_cell.length_b   1.000
_cell.length_c   1.000
_cell.angle_alpha   90.00
_cell.angle_beta   90.00
_cell.angle_gamma   90.00
#
_symmetry.space_group_name_H-M   'P 1'
#
loop_
_entity.id
_entity.type
_entity.pdbx_description
1 polymer ?
#
loop_
_entity_poly.entity_id
_entity_poly.type
_entity_poly.pdbx_seq_one_letter_code
_entity_poly.pdbx_strand_id
1 'polypeptide(L)'
;IHALIFYQGLPRIFLTLNPADIHSPVALFFAGVKLDLDNVQAEQLIDTYRRAEIIASYPAATAKFFHTLISNILDTMIIGGVLGPVKAYFGTVESQGRGSLHLHLLIWLDIKIKPTDMKEK
;
A
#
# COMPACT_ATOMS: atom_id res chain seq x y z
N ILE A 1 6.59 15.26 -9.43
CA ILE A 1 7.61 14.28 -9.84
C ILE A 1 8.86 14.91 -10.48
N HIS A 2 8.76 15.74 -11.54
CA HIS A 2 9.94 16.27 -12.26
C HIS A 2 10.91 17.07 -11.37
N ALA A 3 10.40 17.94 -10.49
CA ALA A 3 11.25 18.69 -9.56
C ALA A 3 12.02 17.79 -8.57
N LEU A 4 11.39 16.70 -8.12
CA LEU A 4 12.04 15.69 -7.27
C LEU A 4 13.14 14.95 -8.03
N ILE A 5 12.91 14.61 -9.31
CA ILE A 5 13.94 13.99 -10.16
C ILE A 5 15.13 14.95 -10.35
N PHE A 6 14.85 16.22 -10.60
CA PHE A 6 15.89 17.23 -10.77
C PHE A 6 16.75 17.39 -9.50
N TYR A 7 16.12 17.38 -8.31
CA TYR A 7 16.83 17.61 -7.05
C TYR A 7 17.46 16.35 -6.44
N GLN A 8 16.82 15.19 -6.59
CA GLN A 8 17.24 13.93 -5.95
C GLN A 8 17.92 12.94 -6.91
N GLY A 9 17.93 13.23 -8.22
CA GLY A 9 18.32 12.28 -9.27
C GLY A 9 17.19 11.31 -9.60
N LEU A 10 17.51 10.17 -10.23
CA LEU A 10 16.51 9.16 -10.56
C LEU A 10 16.08 8.37 -9.31
N PRO A 11 14.79 8.01 -9.18
CA PRO A 11 14.35 7.11 -8.14
C PRO A 11 14.99 5.74 -8.34
N ARG A 12 15.26 5.04 -7.23
CA ARG A 12 15.85 3.68 -7.30
C ARG A 12 14.84 2.57 -7.27
N ILE A 13 13.69 2.82 -6.64
CA ILE A 13 12.63 1.82 -6.53
C ILE A 13 11.35 2.44 -7.09
N PHE A 14 10.73 1.69 -8.00
CA PHE A 14 9.34 1.84 -8.36
C PHE A 14 8.56 0.71 -7.69
N LEU A 15 7.55 1.06 -6.89
CA LEU A 15 6.77 0.12 -6.09
C LEU A 15 5.28 0.38 -6.29
N THR A 16 4.50 -0.68 -6.45
CA THR A 16 3.03 -0.59 -6.44
C THR A 16 2.50 -1.34 -5.23
N LEU A 17 1.72 -0.66 -4.40
CA LEU A 17 0.95 -1.28 -3.32
C LEU A 17 -0.52 -1.38 -3.75
N ASN A 18 -1.01 -2.61 -3.93
CA ASN A 18 -2.38 -2.90 -4.36
C ASN A 18 -3.09 -3.80 -3.32
N PRO A 19 -3.55 -3.23 -2.18
CA PRO A 19 -4.26 -4.00 -1.17
C PRO A 19 -5.58 -4.58 -1.69
N ALA A 20 -5.85 -5.84 -1.37
CA ALA A 20 -7.13 -6.47 -1.67
C ALA A 20 -8.12 -6.23 -0.53
N ASP A 21 -9.04 -5.30 -0.73
CA ASP A 21 -10.14 -4.96 0.18
C ASP A 21 -11.14 -6.12 0.41
N ILE A 22 -11.52 -6.84 -0.65
CA ILE A 22 -12.47 -7.99 -0.58
C ILE A 22 -11.99 -9.10 0.37
N HIS A 23 -10.68 -9.22 0.55
CA HIS A 23 -10.06 -10.24 1.39
C HIS A 23 -9.56 -9.70 2.73
N SER A 24 -9.80 -8.42 3.04
CA SER A 24 -9.30 -7.77 4.24
C SER A 24 -10.36 -7.79 5.36
N PRO A 25 -10.10 -8.46 6.49
CA PRO A 25 -10.96 -8.36 7.68
C PRO A 25 -11.07 -6.92 8.20
N VAL A 26 -10.02 -6.12 8.05
CA VAL A 26 -10.02 -4.69 8.43
C VAL A 26 -10.97 -3.88 7.56
N ALA A 27 -11.04 -4.17 6.26
CA ALA A 27 -11.98 -3.51 5.36
C ALA A 27 -13.44 -3.85 5.72
N LEU A 28 -13.72 -5.12 6.03
CA LEU A 28 -15.03 -5.56 6.51
C LEU A 28 -15.40 -4.94 7.85
N PHE A 29 -14.46 -4.85 8.78
CA PHE A 29 -14.64 -4.19 10.07
C PHE A 29 -15.03 -2.72 9.88
N PHE A 30 -14.34 -1.99 9.00
CA PHE A 30 -14.72 -0.61 8.66
C PHE A 30 -16.06 -0.51 7.94
N ALA A 31 -16.49 -1.55 7.23
CA ALA A 31 -17.83 -1.65 6.63
C ALA A 31 -18.93 -2.03 7.64
N GLY A 32 -18.59 -2.16 8.94
CA GLY A 32 -19.55 -2.44 10.02
C GLY A 32 -19.83 -3.92 10.25
N VAL A 33 -19.07 -4.83 9.62
CA VAL A 33 -19.17 -6.26 9.92
C VAL A 33 -18.62 -6.49 11.33
N LYS A 34 -19.40 -7.13 12.19
CA LYS A 34 -19.00 -7.49 13.54
C LYS A 34 -17.95 -8.60 13.48
N LEU A 35 -16.68 -8.22 13.59
CA LEU A 35 -15.53 -9.10 13.57
C LEU A 35 -14.69 -8.87 14.83
N ASP A 36 -14.20 -9.96 15.42
CA ASP A 36 -13.14 -9.91 16.41
C ASP A 36 -11.79 -9.85 15.66
N LEU A 37 -11.17 -8.66 15.65
CA LEU A 37 -9.91 -8.45 14.93
C LEU A 37 -8.72 -9.17 15.59
N ASP A 38 -8.81 -9.49 16.88
CA ASP A 38 -7.76 -10.20 17.62
C ASP A 38 -7.84 -11.72 17.42
N ASN A 39 -8.96 -12.22 16.90
CA ASN A 39 -9.21 -13.65 16.68
C ASN A 39 -9.96 -13.90 15.36
N VAL A 40 -9.44 -13.34 14.26
CA VAL A 40 -10.02 -13.57 12.92
C VAL A 40 -9.75 -15.00 12.49
N GLN A 41 -10.81 -15.82 12.44
CA GLN A 41 -10.74 -17.15 11.82
C GLN A 41 -11.18 -17.07 10.35
N ALA A 42 -10.42 -17.70 9.45
CA ALA A 42 -10.72 -17.66 8.02
C ALA A 42 -12.09 -18.27 7.70
N GLU A 43 -12.53 -19.22 8.52
CA GLU A 43 -13.81 -19.92 8.45
C GLU A 43 -14.99 -19.03 8.88
N GLN A 44 -14.74 -17.96 9.64
CA GLN A 44 -15.77 -16.98 10.05
C GLN A 44 -16.01 -15.91 8.98
N LEU A 45 -15.12 -15.80 7.99
CA LEU A 45 -15.31 -14.83 6.92
C LEU A 45 -16.44 -15.29 6.01
N ILE A 46 -17.42 -14.40 5.83
CA ILE A 46 -18.54 -14.56 4.90
C ILE A 46 -18.00 -14.90 3.50
N ASP A 47 -18.79 -15.60 2.69
CA ASP A 47 -18.41 -15.99 1.34
C ASP A 47 -17.87 -14.82 0.50
N THR A 48 -16.98 -15.12 -0.45
CA THR A 48 -16.29 -14.09 -1.25
C THR A 48 -17.25 -13.16 -1.99
N TYR A 49 -18.39 -13.67 -2.46
CA TYR A 49 -19.35 -12.87 -3.20
C TYR A 49 -20.03 -11.85 -2.27
N ARG A 50 -20.47 -12.29 -1.09
CA ARG A 50 -21.06 -11.40 -0.09
C ARG A 50 -20.06 -10.39 0.45
N ARG A 51 -18.78 -10.75 0.60
CA ARG A 51 -17.72 -9.76 0.91
C ARG A 51 -17.60 -8.70 -0.17
N ALA A 52 -17.58 -9.10 -1.44
CA ALA A 52 -17.51 -8.17 -2.56
C ALA A 52 -18.73 -7.23 -2.60
N GLU A 53 -19.93 -7.75 -2.33
CA GLU A 53 -21.15 -6.96 -2.22
C GLU A 53 -21.09 -5.92 -1.09
N ILE A 54 -20.61 -6.32 0.09
CA ILE A 54 -20.39 -5.41 1.22
C ILE A 54 -19.38 -4.33 0.83
N ILE A 55 -18.21 -4.69 0.33
CA ILE A 55 -17.16 -3.73 -0.05
C ILE A 55 -17.65 -2.75 -1.11
N ALA A 56 -18.41 -3.21 -2.11
CA ALA A 56 -19.01 -2.36 -3.12
C ALA A 56 -20.06 -1.39 -2.55
N SER A 57 -20.80 -1.82 -1.51
CA SER A 57 -21.83 -1.02 -0.85
C SER A 57 -21.27 0.05 0.10
N TYR A 58 -20.04 -0.11 0.58
CA TYR A 58 -19.41 0.79 1.57
C TYR A 58 -18.08 1.39 1.07
N PRO A 59 -18.08 2.21 -0.01
CA PRO A 59 -16.85 2.75 -0.62
C PRO A 59 -16.02 3.62 0.34
N ALA A 60 -16.66 4.31 1.29
CA ALA A 60 -15.94 5.09 2.31
C ALA A 60 -15.15 4.19 3.28
N ALA A 61 -15.67 3.00 3.61
CA ALA A 61 -14.97 2.03 4.43
C ALA A 61 -13.73 1.50 3.70
N THR A 62 -13.87 1.22 2.40
CA THR A 62 -12.78 0.80 1.51
C THR A 62 -11.68 1.85 1.42
N ALA A 63 -12.05 3.13 1.23
CA ALA A 63 -11.09 4.23 1.20
C ALA A 63 -10.38 4.41 2.55
N LYS A 64 -11.10 4.24 3.67
CA LYS A 64 -10.52 4.29 5.02
C LYS A 64 -9.54 3.14 5.26
N PHE A 65 -9.90 1.91 4.87
CA PHE A 65 -9.00 0.76 4.92
C PHE A 65 -7.72 1.02 4.14
N PHE A 66 -7.85 1.46 2.89
CA PHE A 66 -6.71 1.78 2.04
C PHE A 66 -5.81 2.84 2.69
N HIS A 67 -6.39 3.95 3.14
CA HIS A 67 -5.63 5.02 3.79
C HIS A 67 -4.91 4.52 5.05
N THR A 68 -5.59 3.81 5.94
CA THR A 68 -4.99 3.28 7.18
C THR A 68 -3.85 2.32 6.88
N LEU A 69 -4.04 1.37 5.95
CA LEU A 69 -3.00 0.41 5.60
C LEU A 69 -1.79 1.10 4.96
N ILE A 70 -2.04 1.99 3.99
CA ILE A 70 -0.97 2.67 3.27
C ILE A 70 -0.18 3.60 4.19
N SER A 71 -0.82 4.41 5.02
CA SER A 71 -0.11 5.28 5.97
C SER A 71 0.80 4.47 6.89
N ASN A 72 0.30 3.35 7.43
CA ASN A 72 1.12 2.47 8.27
C ASN A 72 2.29 1.86 7.50
N ILE A 73 2.12 1.41 6.25
CA ILE A 73 3.23 0.88 5.45
C ILE A 73 4.26 1.98 5.18
N LEU A 74 3.83 3.19 4.83
CA LEU A 74 4.73 4.33 4.59
C LEU A 74 5.53 4.68 5.83
N ASP A 75 4.88 4.81 6.99
CA ASP A 75 5.52 5.24 8.23
C ASP A 75 6.42 4.14 8.81
N THR A 76 5.92 2.91 8.88
CA THR A 76 6.62 1.81 9.60
C THR A 76 7.60 1.05 8.73
N MET A 77 7.32 0.87 7.43
CA MET A 77 8.17 0.07 6.55
C MET A 77 9.06 0.93 5.66
N ILE A 78 8.48 1.92 4.98
CA ILE A 78 9.25 2.75 4.03
C ILE A 78 10.15 3.72 4.80
N ILE A 79 9.57 4.59 5.61
CA ILE A 79 10.32 5.54 6.45
C ILE A 79 11.04 4.79 7.59
N GLY A 80 10.40 3.77 8.16
CA GLY A 80 11.01 2.92 9.18
C GLY A 80 12.19 2.05 8.70
N GLY A 81 12.52 2.07 7.41
CA GLY A 81 13.83 1.64 6.91
C GLY A 81 13.93 0.20 6.43
N VAL A 82 12.82 -0.47 6.14
CA VAL A 82 12.83 -1.83 5.56
C VAL A 82 13.61 -1.87 4.24
N LEU A 83 13.57 -0.79 3.46
CA LEU A 83 14.31 -0.65 2.21
C LEU A 83 15.70 0.01 2.37
N GLY A 84 16.14 0.22 3.61
CA GLY A 84 17.29 1.05 3.96
C GLY A 84 16.93 2.54 4.09
N PRO A 85 17.94 3.41 4.29
CA PRO A 85 17.72 4.85 4.47
C PRO A 85 17.03 5.49 3.26
N VAL A 86 15.85 6.09 3.49
CA VAL A 86 15.07 6.78 2.45
C VAL A 86 15.38 8.28 2.49
N LYS A 87 15.80 8.83 1.34
CA LYS A 87 16.02 10.26 1.16
C LYS A 87 14.74 11.02 0.83
N ALA A 88 13.90 10.41 0.00
CA ALA A 88 12.60 10.96 -0.41
C ALA A 88 11.72 9.84 -0.98
N TYR A 89 10.41 10.05 -0.98
CA TYR A 89 9.46 9.27 -1.76
C TYR A 89 8.39 10.18 -2.38
N PHE A 90 7.76 9.71 -3.45
CA PHE A 90 6.61 10.34 -4.08
C PHE A 90 5.57 9.26 -4.37
N GLY A 91 4.31 9.52 -4.02
CA GLY A 91 3.21 8.59 -4.22
C GLY A 91 2.05 9.20 -4.99
N THR A 92 1.39 8.41 -5.84
CA THR A 92 0.11 8.75 -6.47
C THR A 92 -0.89 7.62 -6.26
N VAL A 93 -2.11 8.00 -5.85
CA VAL A 93 -3.22 7.07 -5.63
C VAL A 93 -4.08 7.04 -6.87
N GLU A 94 -4.42 5.84 -7.32
CA GLU A 94 -5.24 5.62 -8.51
C GLU A 94 -6.34 4.61 -8.19
N SER A 95 -7.48 4.75 -8.87
CA SER A 95 -8.53 3.73 -8.84
C SER A 95 -8.27 2.69 -9.92
N GLN A 96 -8.30 1.41 -9.56
CA GLN A 96 -8.20 0.34 -10.54
C GLN A 96 -9.54 0.08 -11.24
N GLY A 97 -9.53 -0.69 -12.32
CA GLY A 97 -10.72 -0.99 -13.15
C GLY A 97 -11.88 -1.70 -12.42
N ARG A 98 -11.74 -2.01 -11.13
CA ARG A 98 -12.77 -2.56 -10.23
C ARG A 98 -13.09 -1.65 -9.04
N GLY A 99 -12.70 -0.37 -9.09
CA GLY A 99 -13.06 0.67 -8.13
C GLY A 99 -12.16 0.82 -6.91
N SER A 100 -11.42 -0.22 -6.52
CA SER A 100 -10.50 -0.14 -5.38
C SER A 100 -9.24 0.70 -5.66
N LEU A 101 -8.56 1.13 -4.60
CA LEU A 101 -7.42 2.03 -4.71
C LEU A 101 -6.10 1.25 -4.68
N HIS A 102 -5.12 1.71 -5.45
CA HIS A 102 -3.72 1.30 -5.35
C HIS A 102 -2.81 2.52 -5.32
N LEU A 103 -1.60 2.34 -4.80
CA LEU A 103 -0.58 3.39 -4.70
C LEU A 103 0.60 3.04 -5.58
N HIS A 104 0.99 3.94 -6.49
CA HIS A 104 2.29 3.91 -7.15
C HIS A 104 3.27 4.80 -6.39
N LEU A 105 4.45 4.26 -6.08
CA LEU A 105 5.51 4.90 -5.33
C LEU A 105 6.79 4.96 -6.16
N LEU A 106 7.46 6.11 -6.07
CA LEU A 106 8.86 6.30 -6.44
C LEU A 106 9.65 6.61 -5.18
N ILE A 107 10.73 5.87 -4.95
CA ILE A 107 11.52 5.96 -3.73
C ILE A 107 12.98 6.23 -4.09
N TRP A 108 13.56 7.23 -3.42
CA TRP A 108 14.97 7.58 -3.47
C TRP A 108 15.65 7.09 -2.22
N LEU A 109 16.59 6.16 -2.38
CA LEU A 109 17.40 5.63 -1.29
C LEU A 109 18.70 6.41 -1.13
N ASP A 110 19.07 6.70 0.11
CA ASP A 110 20.35 7.30 0.48
C ASP A 110 21.46 6.24 0.56
N ILE A 111 21.77 5.64 -0.58
CA ILE A 111 22.85 4.66 -0.73
C ILE A 111 23.94 5.19 -1.67
N LYS A 112 25.20 5.00 -1.30
CA LYS A 112 26.35 5.37 -2.14
C LYS A 112 26.78 4.20 -3.04
N ILE A 113 25.83 3.63 -3.78
CA ILE A 113 26.10 2.54 -4.74
C ILE A 113 26.04 3.13 -6.14
N LYS A 114 27.12 2.98 -6.90
CA LYS A 114 27.22 3.34 -8.31
C LYS A 114 26.87 2.10 -9.16
N PRO A 115 26.36 2.28 -10.39
CA PRO A 115 26.08 1.16 -11.29
C PRO A 115 27.29 0.25 -11.57
N THR A 116 28.51 0.79 -11.47
CA THR A 116 29.76 0.03 -11.57
C THR A 116 29.92 -1.00 -10.46
N ASP A 117 29.42 -0.69 -9.26
CA ASP A 117 29.54 -1.52 -8.07
C ASP A 117 28.56 -2.72 -8.14
N MET A 118 27.59 -2.67 -9.06
CA MET A 118 26.62 -3.75 -9.30
C MET A 118 27.08 -4.78 -10.34
N LYS A 119 28.22 -4.54 -11.01
CA LYS A 119 28.75 -5.45 -12.05
C LYS A 119 29.55 -6.63 -11.49
N GLU A 120 29.91 -6.61 -10.21
CA GLU A 120 30.61 -7.71 -9.55
C GLU A 120 29.61 -8.59 -8.80
N LYS A 121 29.06 -9.57 -9.51
CA LYS A 121 28.60 -10.87 -8.97
C LYS A 121 28.32 -11.84 -10.10
#